data_AF-A0A930A7V4-F1
#
_entry.id   AF-A0A930A7V4-F1
#
_cell.length_a   1.000
_cell.length_b   1.000
_cell.length_c   1.000
_cell.angle_alpha   90.00
_cell.angle_beta   90.00
_cell.angle_gamma   90.00
#
_symmetry.space_group_name_H-M   'P 1'
#
loop_
_entity.id
_entity.type
_entity.pdbx_description
1 polymer ?
#
loop_
_entity_poly.entity_id
_entity_poly.type
_entity_poly.pdbx_seq_one_letter_code
_entity_poly.pdbx_strand_id
1 'polypeptide(L)'
;MSQVTKRALEQSLKNLLLKKPLSKITISDLTEDCGMNRMTFYYHFKDIYDLVEWACLTDAKRALDEKKTYDTWQQGFLQILEAVQANKPFIMNVYHCVHREQVEMY
;
A
#
# COMPACT_ATOMS: atom_id res chain seq x y z
N MET A 1 -11.51 -7.75 14.22
CA MET A 1 -10.25 -7.01 14.00
C MET A 1 -10.53 -5.52 13.99
N SER A 2 -9.68 -4.71 14.66
CA SER A 2 -9.85 -3.25 14.71
C SER A 2 -9.28 -2.57 13.46
N GLN A 3 -10.15 -1.92 12.67
CA GLN A 3 -9.72 -1.07 11.56
C GLN A 3 -8.92 0.15 12.04
N VAL A 4 -9.14 0.59 13.28
CA VAL A 4 -8.41 1.71 13.88
C VAL A 4 -6.93 1.35 14.04
N THR A 5 -6.64 0.13 14.50
CA THR A 5 -5.26 -0.35 14.65
C THR A 5 -4.54 -0.47 13.31
N LYS A 6 -5.21 -1.02 12.29
CA LYS A 6 -4.63 -1.12 10.94
C LYS A 6 -4.27 0.26 10.36
N ARG A 7 -5.15 1.25 10.55
CA ARG A 7 -4.88 2.64 10.11
C ARG A 7 -3.77 3.32 10.91
N ALA A 8 -3.66 3.05 12.21
CA ALA A 8 -2.54 3.57 13.01
C ALA A 8 -1.19 3.04 12.49
N LEU A 9 -1.11 1.73 12.22
CA LEU A 9 0.08 1.11 11.63
C LEU A 9 0.39 1.63 10.22
N GLU A 10 -0.62 1.85 9.39
CA GLU A 10 -0.47 2.50 8.07
C GLU A 10 0.13 3.91 8.20
N GLN A 11 -0.40 4.71 9.13
CA GLN A 11 0.09 6.07 9.33
C GLN A 11 1.54 6.08 9.84
N SER A 12 1.86 5.19 10.78
CA SER A 12 3.22 5.02 11.28
C SER A 12 4.19 4.62 10.17
N LEU A 13 3.80 3.66 9.33
CA LEU A 13 4.58 3.25 8.16
C LEU A 13 4.85 4.44 7.22
N LYS A 14 3.80 5.20 6.88
CA LYS A 14 3.94 6.40 6.03
C LYS A 14 4.89 7.42 6.65
N ASN A 15 4.76 7.69 7.95
CA ASN A 15 5.64 8.63 8.66
C ASN A 15 7.11 8.17 8.69
N LEU A 16 7.37 6.88 8.89
CA LEU A 16 8.72 6.32 8.91
C LEU A 16 9.35 6.30 7.52
N LEU A 17 8.56 6.06 6.47
CA LEU A 17 9.01 6.11 5.07
C LEU A 17 9.48 7.51 4.65
N LEU A 18 8.98 8.58 5.29
CA LEU A 18 9.50 9.94 5.07
C LEU A 18 10.90 10.15 5.66
N LYS A 19 11.34 9.29 6.60
CA LYS A 19 12.58 9.45 7.36
C LYS A 19 13.67 8.46 6.94
N LYS A 20 13.29 7.24 6.53
CA LYS A 20 14.23 6.16 6.19
C LYS A 20 13.63 5.20 5.15
N PRO A 21 14.46 4.52 4.34
CA PRO A 21 13.98 3.56 3.35
C PRO A 21 13.32 2.34 4.02
N LEU A 22 12.36 1.71 3.33
CA LEU A 22 11.59 0.54 3.82
C LEU A 22 12.47 -0.58 4.36
N SER A 23 13.62 -0.86 3.72
CA SER A 23 14.56 -1.90 4.15
C SER A 23 15.20 -1.66 5.53
N LYS A 24 15.08 -0.44 6.07
CA LYS A 24 15.55 -0.05 7.40
C LYS A 24 14.41 0.17 8.40
N ILE A 25 13.15 -0.02 7.98
CA ILE A 25 11.99 0.03 8.87
C ILE A 25 11.75 -1.36 9.42
N THR A 26 11.65 -1.47 10.73
CA THR A 26 11.37 -2.71 11.44
C THR A 26 9.97 -2.69 12.02
N ILE A 27 9.45 -3.88 12.34
CA ILE A 27 8.18 -4.01 13.06
C ILE A 27 8.26 -3.32 14.43
N SER A 28 9.44 -3.35 15.07
CA SER A 28 9.67 -2.64 16.33
C SER A 28 9.46 -1.13 16.18
N ASP A 29 10.03 -0.51 15.15
CA ASP A 29 9.86 0.92 14.88
C ASP A 29 8.38 1.30 14.76
N LEU A 30 7.61 0.50 14.00
CA LEU A 30 6.18 0.73 13.78
C LEU A 30 5.38 0.60 15.08
N THR A 31 5.67 -0.44 15.85
CA THR A 31 4.94 -0.72 17.09
C THR A 31 5.29 0.29 18.18
N GLU A 32 6.53 0.76 18.23
CA GLU A 32 6.98 1.78 19.19
C GLU A 32 6.35 3.14 18.90
N ASP A 33 6.35 3.56 17.62
CA ASP A 33 5.68 4.80 17.18
C ASP A 33 4.17 4.79 17.44
N CYS A 34 3.54 3.61 17.39
CA CYS A 34 2.12 3.44 17.72
C CYS A 34 1.83 3.18 19.22
N GLY A 35 2.86 3.02 20.07
CA GLY A 35 2.67 2.64 21.49
C GLY A 35 2.06 1.25 21.68
N MET A 36 2.37 0.30 20.79
CA MET A 36 1.78 -1.04 20.72
C MET A 36 2.80 -2.16 20.93
N ASN A 37 2.28 -3.35 21.20
CA ASN A 37 3.03 -4.59 21.27
C ASN A 37 3.27 -5.18 19.86
N ARG A 38 4.45 -5.78 19.62
CA ARG A 38 4.76 -6.53 18.38
C ARG A 38 3.75 -7.62 18.04
N MET A 39 3.22 -8.35 19.01
CA MET A 39 2.15 -9.34 18.80
C MET A 39 0.87 -8.69 18.27
N THR A 40 0.59 -7.43 18.62
CA THR A 40 -0.55 -6.70 18.07
C THR A 40 -0.36 -6.41 16.58
N PHE A 41 0.88 -6.15 16.13
CA PHE A 41 1.18 -6.09 14.70
C PHE A 41 0.88 -7.44 14.02
N TYR A 42 1.39 -8.54 14.58
CA TYR A 42 1.22 -9.88 13.98
C TYR A 42 -0.22 -10.39 13.99
N TYR A 43 -1.09 -9.83 14.84
CA TYR A 43 -2.52 -10.09 14.80
C TYR A 43 -3.20 -9.51 13.54
N HIS A 44 -2.57 -8.50 12.92
CA HIS A 44 -3.12 -7.78 11.77
C HIS A 44 -2.39 -8.01 10.45
N PHE A 45 -1.07 -8.21 10.50
CA PHE A 45 -0.20 -8.33 9.34
C PHE A 45 0.88 -9.39 9.58
N LYS A 46 1.21 -10.18 8.56
CA LYS A 46 2.23 -11.22 8.66
C LYS A 46 3.64 -10.64 8.76
N ASP A 47 3.89 -9.60 7.99
CA ASP A 47 5.15 -8.88 7.92
C ASP A 47 4.93 -7.45 7.41
N ILE A 48 6.03 -6.72 7.20
CA ILE A 48 5.99 -5.34 6.75
C ILE A 48 5.43 -5.19 5.32
N TYR A 49 5.58 -6.20 4.46
CA TYR A 49 5.12 -6.16 3.07
C TYR A 49 3.60 -6.35 3.00
N ASP A 50 3.02 -7.21 3.83
CA ASP A 50 1.58 -7.35 3.99
C ASP A 50 0.91 -6.02 4.44
N LEU A 51 1.56 -5.27 5.34
CA LEU A 51 1.13 -3.92 5.70
C LEU A 51 1.24 -2.94 4.52
N VAL A 52 2.32 -2.98 3.76
CA VAL A 52 2.53 -2.12 2.58
C VAL A 52 1.46 -2.38 1.53
N GLU A 53 1.22 -3.65 1.17
CA GLU A 53 0.20 -4.05 0.21
C GLU A 53 -1.18 -3.55 0.64
N TRP A 54 -1.53 -3.79 1.91
CA TRP A 54 -2.80 -3.33 2.46
C TRP A 54 -2.94 -1.80 2.42
N ALA A 55 -1.87 -1.06 2.75
CA ALA A 55 -1.86 0.40 2.69
C ALA A 55 -2.07 0.90 1.25
N CYS A 56 -1.35 0.33 0.28
CA CYS A 56 -1.47 0.67 -1.14
C CYS A 56 -2.87 0.41 -1.68
N LEU A 57 -3.45 -0.77 -1.41
CA LEU A 57 -4.80 -1.12 -1.82
C LEU A 57 -5.84 -0.19 -1.20
N THR A 58 -5.65 0.17 0.08
CA THR A 58 -6.58 1.03 0.80
C THR A 58 -6.52 2.46 0.25
N ASP A 59 -5.34 3.00 -0.03
CA ASP A 59 -5.18 4.32 -0.67
C ASP A 59 -5.76 4.33 -2.09
N ALA A 60 -5.46 3.30 -2.89
CA ALA A 60 -6.02 3.17 -4.24
C ALA A 60 -7.56 3.15 -4.19
N LYS A 61 -8.15 2.39 -3.25
CA LYS A 61 -9.59 2.34 -3.07
C LYS A 61 -10.17 3.70 -2.67
N ARG A 62 -9.53 4.44 -1.74
CA ARG A 62 -9.97 5.79 -1.36
C ARG A 62 -9.93 6.75 -2.57
N ALA A 63 -8.83 6.73 -3.32
CA ALA A 63 -8.65 7.57 -4.50
C ALA A 63 -9.68 7.28 -5.61
N LEU A 64 -10.11 6.01 -5.72
CA LEU A 64 -11.13 5.58 -6.67
C LEU A 64 -12.56 5.84 -6.17
N ASP A 65 -12.83 5.69 -4.88
CA ASP A 65 -14.16 5.96 -4.29
C ASP A 65 -14.55 7.45 -4.39
N GLU A 66 -13.58 8.36 -4.38
CA GLU A 66 -13.81 9.81 -4.59
C GLU A 66 -14.12 10.19 -6.06
N LYS A 67 -14.06 9.24 -7.02
CA LYS A 67 -14.18 9.52 -8.47
C LYS A 67 -15.20 8.64 -9.21
N LYS A 68 -16.29 8.26 -8.53
CA LYS A 68 -17.37 7.40 -9.07
C LYS A 68 -18.54 8.15 -9.72
N THR A 69 -18.32 9.25 -10.43
CA THR A 69 -19.36 9.82 -11.31
C THR A 69 -19.20 9.32 -12.73
N TYR A 70 -20.31 8.86 -13.32
CA TYR A 70 -20.39 8.28 -14.67
C TYR A 70 -19.92 9.26 -15.76
N ASP A 71 -19.86 10.57 -15.48
CA ASP A 71 -19.38 11.61 -16.39
C ASP A 71 -17.85 11.79 -16.43
N THR A 72 -17.09 11.17 -15.53
CA THR A 72 -15.63 11.40 -15.39
C THR A 72 -14.79 10.14 -15.57
N TRP A 73 -15.37 9.03 -16.04
CA TRP A 73 -14.63 7.76 -16.17
C TRP A 73 -13.44 7.87 -17.15
N GLN A 74 -13.53 8.68 -18.21
CA GLN A 74 -12.39 8.95 -19.09
C GLN A 74 -11.26 9.70 -18.35
N GLN A 75 -11.59 10.64 -17.47
CA GLN A 75 -10.61 11.33 -16.63
C GLN A 75 -10.01 10.40 -15.58
N GLY A 76 -10.81 9.51 -14.99
CA GLY A 76 -10.33 8.46 -14.09
C GLY A 76 -9.36 7.51 -14.79
N PHE A 77 -9.70 7.07 -16.01
CA PHE A 77 -8.84 6.21 -16.81
C PHE A 77 -7.54 6.91 -17.24
N LEU A 78 -7.64 8.16 -17.68
CA LEU A 78 -6.47 8.97 -18.06
C LEU A 78 -5.52 9.16 -16.88
N GLN A 79 -6.03 9.42 -15.68
CA GLN A 79 -5.18 9.59 -14.50
C GLN A 79 -4.53 8.28 -14.03
N ILE A 80 -5.18 7.13 -14.22
CA ILE A 80 -4.55 5.82 -13.99
C ILE A 80 -3.38 5.63 -14.97
N LEU A 81 -3.58 5.96 -16.24
CA LEU A 81 -2.52 5.88 -17.26
C LEU A 81 -1.37 6.85 -16.97
N GLU A 82 -1.66 8.07 -16.53
CA GLU A 82 -0.65 9.05 -16.11
C GLU A 82 0.12 8.58 -14.88
N ALA A 83 -0.56 7.99 -13.88
CA ALA A 83 0.08 7.46 -12.68
C ALA A 83 0.99 6.26 -12.99
N VAL A 84 0.58 5.39 -13.94
CA VAL A 84 1.39 4.27 -14.46
C VAL A 84 2.58 4.79 -15.27
N GLN A 85 2.38 5.84 -16.09
CA GLN A 85 3.45 6.45 -16.89
C GLN A 85 4.48 7.18 -16.03
N ALA A 86 4.04 7.90 -15.00
CA ALA A 86 4.92 8.58 -14.04
C ALA A 86 5.76 7.60 -13.21
N ASN A 87 5.22 6.41 -12.93
CA ASN A 87 5.89 5.36 -12.13
C ASN A 87 6.37 4.17 -12.96
N LYS A 88 6.72 4.41 -14.24
CA LYS A 88 7.17 3.38 -15.20
C LYS A 88 8.22 2.40 -14.64
N PRO A 89 9.25 2.81 -13.88
CA PRO A 89 10.24 1.88 -13.33
C PRO A 89 9.65 0.94 -12.27
N PHE A 90 8.69 1.40 -11.47
CA PHE A 90 8.03 0.59 -10.44
C PHE A 90 7.12 -0.46 -11.06
N ILE A 91 6.29 -0.08 -12.03
CA ILE A 91 5.39 -1.00 -12.75
C ILE A 91 6.18 -2.07 -13.52
N MET A 92 7.27 -1.68 -14.19
CA MET A 92 8.11 -2.63 -14.93
C MET A 92 8.85 -3.60 -13.99
N ASN A 93 9.29 -3.14 -12.82
CA ASN A 93 9.92 -4.01 -11.83
C ASN A 93 8.92 -4.98 -11.19
N VAL A 94 7.67 -4.56 -10.95
CA VAL A 94 6.60 -5.45 -10.48
C VAL A 94 6.22 -6.46 -11.56
N TYR A 95 6.05 -6.04 -12.81
CA TYR A 95 5.74 -6.94 -13.94
C TYR A 95 6.83 -7.98 -14.20
N HIS A 96 8.10 -7.65 -13.97
CA HIS A 96 9.21 -8.61 -14.09
C HIS A 96 9.36 -9.52 -12.86
N CYS A 97 8.87 -9.11 -11.68
CA CYS A 97 8.89 -9.94 -10.47
C CYS A 97 7.69 -10.90 -10.38
N VAL A 98 6.55 -10.55 -10.98
CA VAL A 98 5.39 -11.44 -11.07
C VAL A 98 5.62 -12.37 -12.26
N HIS A 99 5.99 -13.62 -11.99
CA HIS A 99 6.08 -14.67 -13.00
C HIS A 99 4.78 -14.71 -13.85
N ARG A 100 4.92 -14.77 -15.18
CA ARG A 100 3.82 -14.83 -16.18
C ARG A 100 2.63 -15.71 -15.76
N GLU A 101 2.89 -16.81 -15.06
CA GLU A 101 1.90 -17.80 -14.64
C GLU A 101 0.82 -17.24 -13.69
N GLN A 102 1.09 -16.20 -12.89
CA GLN A 102 0.07 -15.63 -12.00
C GLN A 102 -0.85 -14.61 -12.69
N VAL A 103 -0.44 -14.07 -13.83
CA VAL A 103 -1.24 -13.10 -14.60
C VAL A 103 -2.20 -13.82 -15.56
N GLU A 104 -1.82 -15.01 -16.05
CA GLU A 104 -2.65 -15.81 -16.97
C GLU A 104 -3.80 -16.58 -16.28
N MET A 105 -3.89 -16.52 -14.94
CA MET A 105 -4.94 -17.18 -14.16
C MET A 105 -6.20 -16.34 -13.89
N TYR A 106 -6.31 -15.14 -14.45
CA TYR A 106 -7.49 -14.27 -14.38
C TYR A 106 -7.86 -13.74 -15.78
#